data_AF-A0A441Y621-F1
#
_entry.id   AF-A0A441Y621-F1
#
_cell.length_a   1.000
_cell.length_b   1.000
_cell.length_c   1.000
_cell.angle_alpha   90.00
_cell.angle_beta   90.00
_cell.angle_gamma   90.00
#
_symmetry.space_group_name_H-M   'P 1'
#
loop_
_entity.id
_entity.type
_entity.pdbx_description
1 polymer ?
#
loop_
_entity_poly.entity_id
_entity_poly.type
_entity_poly.pdbx_seq_one_letter_code
_entity_poly.pdbx_strand_id
1 'polypeptide(L)'
;VIAPAVVAGALLAFTLSVDEFIIAFFTAGAGRASTTLPMQIYSMIRFGITPEINALATIVMAVSITALTLSQRLNRGVIGQ
;
A
#
# COMPACT_ATOMS: atom_id res chain seq x y z
N VAL A 1 10.04 26.08 11.01
CA VAL A 1 8.81 25.61 10.33
C VAL A 1 9.23 24.58 9.29
N ILE A 2 9.38 23.31 9.69
CA ILE A 2 9.81 22.20 8.79
C ILE A 2 9.08 20.89 9.09
N ALA A 3 8.62 20.71 10.34
CA ALA A 3 7.91 19.53 10.80
C ALA A 3 6.75 19.07 9.88
N PRO A 4 5.82 19.93 9.42
CA PRO A 4 4.75 19.47 8.51
C PRO A 4 5.28 19.00 7.15
N ALA A 5 6.35 19.60 6.63
CA ALA A 5 6.97 19.18 5.38
C ALA A 5 7.68 17.83 5.52
N VAL A 6 8.35 17.58 6.65
CA VAL A 6 8.99 16.29 6.95
C VAL A 6 7.94 15.17 7.06
N VAL A 7 6.82 15.43 7.75
CA VAL A 7 5.72 14.46 7.87
C VAL A 7 5.09 14.16 6.51
N ALA A 8 4.85 15.19 5.68
CA ALA A 8 4.34 14.99 4.33
C ALA A 8 5.29 14.16 3.46
N GLY A 9 6.60 14.44 3.51
CA GLY A 9 7.62 13.67 2.80
C GLY A 9 7.71 12.21 3.29
N ALA A 10 7.59 11.98 4.60
CA ALA A 10 7.59 10.63 5.18
C ALA A 10 6.37 9.80 4.71
N LEU A 11 5.18 10.40 4.69
CA LEU A 11 3.97 9.73 4.19
C LEU A 11 4.04 9.44 2.69
N LEU A 12 4.63 10.34 1.90
CA LEU A 12 4.87 10.13 0.47
C LEU A 12 5.84 8.98 0.23
N ALA A 13 6.99 8.96 0.92
CA ALA A 13 7.98 7.89 0.81
C ALA A 13 7.40 6.53 1.22
N PHE A 14 6.58 6.49 2.28
CA PHE A 14 5.85 5.28 2.67
C PHE A 14 4.91 4.79 1.57
N THR A 15 4.17 5.70 0.93
CA THR A 15 3.24 5.36 -0.15
C THR A 15 3.98 4.78 -1.36
N LEU A 16 5.09 5.44 -1.78
CA LEU A 16 5.92 4.97 -2.89
C LEU A 16 6.54 3.60 -2.62
N SER A 17 6.95 3.32 -1.38
CA SER A 17 7.52 2.03 -1.00
C SER A 17 6.57 0.85 -1.23
N VAL A 18 5.25 1.06 -1.15
CA VAL A 18 4.26 0.00 -1.39
C VAL A 18 4.06 -0.26 -2.89
N ASP A 19 4.33 0.72 -3.74
CA ASP A 19 4.15 0.66 -5.20
C ASP A 19 5.35 0.02 -5.93
N GLU A 20 6.56 0.08 -5.35
CA GLU A 20 7.80 -0.44 -5.95
C GLU A 20 7.95 -1.97 -5.88
N PHE A 21 6.93 -2.71 -6.31
CA PHE A 21 6.95 -4.18 -6.36
C PHE A 21 8.12 -4.74 -7.17
N ILE A 22 8.42 -4.16 -8.34
CA ILE A 22 9.43 -4.68 -9.27
C ILE A 22 10.81 -4.65 -8.62
N ILE A 23 11.16 -3.53 -8.00
CA ILE A 23 12.45 -3.35 -7.33
C ILE A 23 12.55 -4.30 -6.13
N ALA A 24 11.48 -4.39 -5.34
CA ALA A 24 11.40 -5.33 -4.22
C ALA A 24 11.55 -6.79 -4.70
N PHE A 25 10.94 -7.17 -5.82
CA PHE A 25 11.00 -8.53 -6.37
C PHE A 25 12.41 -8.93 -6.80
N PHE A 26 13.17 -8.02 -7.41
CA PHE A 26 14.53 -8.30 -7.86
C PHE A 26 15.60 -8.15 -6.77
N THR A 27 15.32 -7.39 -5.71
CA THR A 27 16.29 -7.10 -4.64
C THR A 27 16.04 -7.92 -3.37
N ALA A 28 14.86 -8.53 -3.22
CA ALA A 28 14.53 -9.34 -2.05
C ALA A 28 15.42 -10.58 -1.93
N GLY A 29 15.89 -10.85 -0.71
CA GLY A 29 16.64 -12.04 -0.37
C GLY A 29 15.79 -13.32 -0.35
N ALA A 30 16.44 -14.48 -0.28
CA ALA A 30 15.76 -15.76 -0.19
C ALA A 30 15.11 -15.95 1.19
N GLY A 31 13.78 -16.08 1.24
CA GLY A 31 13.05 -16.42 2.45
C GLY A 31 11.62 -15.87 2.48
N ARG A 32 10.74 -16.53 3.24
CA ARG A 32 9.34 -16.08 3.44
C ARG A 32 9.25 -14.71 4.12
N ALA A 33 10.25 -14.35 4.92
CA ALA A 33 10.33 -13.03 5.58
C ALA A 33 10.65 -11.90 4.58
N SER A 34 11.17 -12.22 3.40
CA SER A 34 11.51 -11.26 2.35
C SER A 34 10.40 -11.11 1.30
N THR A 35 9.36 -11.94 1.35
CA THR A 35 8.20 -11.84 0.45
C THR A 35 7.20 -10.82 1.00
N THR A 36 6.92 -9.79 0.21
CA THR A 36 5.94 -8.75 0.54
C THR A 36 4.57 -9.12 -0.02
N LEU A 37 3.53 -8.47 0.48
CA LEU A 37 2.15 -8.62 0.02
C LEU A 37 2.01 -8.52 -1.52
N PRO A 38 2.58 -7.48 -2.18
CA PRO A 38 2.55 -7.38 -3.65
C PRO A 38 3.28 -8.53 -4.36
N MET A 39 4.44 -8.96 -3.86
CA MET A 39 5.18 -10.10 -4.43
C MET A 39 4.37 -11.40 -4.34
N GLN A 40 3.69 -11.62 -3.21
CA GLN A 40 2.85 -12.79 -3.00
C GLN A 40 1.65 -12.77 -3.96
N ILE A 41 0.95 -11.63 -4.08
CA ILE A 41 -0.18 -11.48 -5.02
C ILE A 41 0.26 -11.74 -6.45
N TYR A 42 1.40 -11.17 -6.87
CA TYR A 42 1.97 -11.41 -8.20
C TYR A 42 2.27 -12.91 -8.42
N SER A 43 2.90 -13.56 -7.44
CA SER A 43 3.18 -15.00 -7.50
C SER A 43 1.90 -15.82 -7.65
N MET A 44 0.84 -15.49 -6.91
CA MET A 44 -0.43 -16.24 -6.97
C MET A 44 -1.10 -16.09 -8.34
N ILE A 45 -1.14 -14.88 -8.90
CA ILE A 45 -1.74 -14.63 -10.23
C ILE A 45 -0.99 -15.38 -11.33
N ARG A 46 0.33 -15.54 -11.20
CA ARG A 46 1.16 -16.29 -12.17
C ARG A 46 0.74 -17.75 -12.30
N PHE A 47 0.19 -18.36 -11.25
CA PHE A 47 -0.29 -19.75 -11.26
C PHE A 47 -1.78 -19.88 -11.57
N GLY A 48 -2.50 -18.76 -11.76
CA GLY A 48 -3.93 -18.70 -12.08
C GLY A 48 -4.71 -17.86 -11.07
N ILE A 49 -5.90 -17.39 -11.48
CA ILE A 49 -6.76 -16.59 -10.60
C ILE A 49 -7.62 -17.52 -9.73
N THR A 50 -7.36 -17.56 -8.42
CA THR A 50 -8.19 -18.28 -7.45
C THR A 50 -9.14 -17.32 -6.71
N PRO A 51 -10.25 -17.82 -6.12
CA PRO A 51 -11.12 -17.01 -5.28
C PRO A 51 -10.39 -16.29 -4.13
N GLU A 52 -9.28 -16.86 -3.67
CA GLU A 52 -8.43 -16.31 -2.62
C GLU A 52 -7.76 -15.00 -3.04
N ILE A 53 -7.30 -14.92 -4.31
CA ILE A 53 -6.70 -13.69 -4.87
C ILE A 53 -7.74 -12.58 -4.93
N ASN A 54 -8.96 -12.91 -5.34
CA ASN A 54 -10.06 -11.94 -5.39
C ASN A 54 -10.44 -11.45 -3.99
N ALA A 55 -10.42 -12.33 -2.98
CA ALA A 55 -10.64 -11.94 -1.59
C ALA A 55 -9.55 -10.99 -1.08
N LEU A 56 -8.27 -11.29 -1.36
CA LEU A 56 -7.14 -10.42 -1.02
C LEU A 56 -7.23 -9.05 -1.70
N ALA A 57 -7.54 -9.02 -3.00
CA ALA A 57 -7.71 -7.76 -3.75
C ALA A 57 -8.83 -6.89 -3.15
N THR A 58 -9.94 -7.52 -2.76
CA THR A 58 -11.05 -6.82 -2.09
C THR A 58 -10.63 -6.23 -0.76
N ILE A 59 -9.86 -6.96 0.06
CA ILE A 59 -9.37 -6.45 1.35
C ILE A 59 -8.43 -5.26 1.14
N VAL A 60 -7.47 -5.36 0.22
CA VAL A 60 -6.54 -4.27 -0.09
C VAL A 60 -7.29 -3.03 -0.59
N MET A 61 -8.28 -3.21 -1.47
CA MET A 61 -9.13 -2.13 -1.95
C MET A 61 -9.96 -1.49 -0.82
N ALA A 62 -10.56 -2.30 0.06
CA ALA A 62 -11.33 -1.83 1.21
C ALA A 62 -10.46 -1.01 2.18
N VAL A 63 -9.24 -1.45 2.47
CA VAL A 63 -8.30 -0.70 3.33
C VAL A 63 -7.95 0.65 2.70
N SER A 64 -7.60 0.66 1.41
CA SER A 64 -7.25 1.89 0.68
C SER A 64 -8.42 2.88 0.63
N ILE A 65 -9.63 2.41 0.33
CA ILE A 65 -10.85 3.25 0.33
C ILE A 65 -11.14 3.80 1.72
N THR A 66 -10.99 2.96 2.76
CA THR A 66 -11.22 3.38 4.16
C THR A 66 -10.23 4.47 4.57
N ALA A 67 -8.94 4.28 4.28
CA ALA A 67 -7.89 5.25 4.57
C ALA A 67 -8.12 6.57 3.81
N LEU A 68 -8.46 6.49 2.52
CA LEU A 68 -8.76 7.67 1.71
C LEU A 68 -9.99 8.41 2.24
N THR A 69 -11.06 7.69 2.56
CA THR A 69 -12.30 8.27 3.08
C THR A 69 -12.04 8.93 4.43
N LEU A 70 -11.26 8.30 5.32
CA LEU A 70 -10.87 8.87 6.60
C LEU A 70 -10.05 10.15 6.41
N SER A 71 -9.06 10.13 5.51
CA SER A 71 -8.25 11.30 5.16
C SER A 71 -9.13 12.46 4.66
N GLN A 72 -10.09 12.17 3.77
CA GLN A 72 -11.05 13.18 3.30
C GLN A 72 -11.94 13.74 4.42
N ARG A 73 -12.38 12.89 5.36
CA ARG A 73 -13.19 13.32 6.51
C ARG A 73 -12.41 14.23 7.45
N LEU A 74 -11.15 13.90 7.73
CA LEU A 74 -10.24 14.72 8.52
C LEU A 74 -9.93 16.05 7.82
N ASN A 75 -9.69 16.03 6.51
CA ASN A 75 -9.40 17.25 5.73
C ASN A 75 -10.63 18.18 5.61
N ARG A 76 -11.85 17.64 5.48
CA ARG A 76 -13.08 18.46 5.50
C ARG A 76 -13.31 19.17 6.83
N GLY A 77 -12.85 18.61 7.95
CA GLY A 77 -12.90 19.29 9.25
C GLY A 77 -11.90 20.45 9.39
N VAL A 78 -10.86 20.50 8.55
CA VAL A 78 -9.82 21.54 8.58
C VAL A 78 -10.17 22.73 7.67
N ILE A 79 -10.88 22.50 6.56
CA ILE A 79 -11.27 23.56 5.59
C ILE A 79 -12.56 24.31 6.04
N GLY A 80 -13.22 23.86 7.11
CA GLY A 80 -14.42 24.49 7.66
C GLY A 80 -14.21 25.60 8.70
N GLN A 81 -12.97 26.08 8.89
CA GLN A 81 -12.64 27.24 9.74
C GLN A 81 -11.90 28.32 8.96
#